data_AF-A0AAV1TGW5-F1
#
_entry.id   AF-A0AAV1TGW5-F1
#
_cell.length_a   1.000
_cell.length_b   1.000
_cell.length_c   1.000
_cell.angle_alpha   90.00
_cell.angle_beta   90.00
_cell.angle_gamma   90.00
#
_symmetry.space_group_name_H-M   'P 1'
#
loop_
_entity.id
_entity.type
_entity.pdbx_description
1 polymer ?
#
loop_
_entity_poly.entity_id
_entity_poly.type
_entity_poly.pdbx_seq_one_letter_code
_entity_poly.pdbx_strand_id
1 'polypeptide(L)'
;MHSRRPETLKIDISKYRGVEEDSLLRWFVELDEAIRARRIDDGEMQVAFAQSNLAGRAKTWALGLKLHDPYAFGSLEVFTAAQTNV
;
A
#
# COMPACT_ATOMS: atom_id res chain seq x y z
N MET A 1 31.19 -12.48 -13.34
CA MET A 1 30.64 -12.39 -11.96
C MET A 1 29.14 -12.59 -12.03
N HIS A 2 28.58 -13.63 -11.42
CA HIS A 2 27.14 -13.75 -11.25
C HIS A 2 26.76 -12.98 -9.99
N SER A 3 26.25 -11.76 -10.14
CA SER A 3 25.62 -11.05 -9.04
C SER A 3 24.36 -11.82 -8.67
N ARG A 4 24.40 -12.56 -7.55
CA ARG A 4 23.21 -13.19 -6.98
C ARG A 4 22.27 -12.05 -6.61
N ARG A 5 21.25 -11.79 -7.45
CA ARG A 5 20.14 -10.91 -7.06
C ARG A 5 19.61 -11.46 -5.75
N PRO A 6 19.63 -10.70 -4.65
CA PRO A 6 19.12 -11.22 -3.41
C PRO A 6 17.64 -11.54 -3.59
N GLU A 7 17.23 -12.71 -3.11
CA GLU A 7 15.86 -13.19 -3.25
C GLU A 7 14.89 -12.21 -2.57
N THR A 8 13.77 -11.93 -3.22
CA THR A 8 12.70 -11.11 -2.65
C THR A 8 11.82 -12.00 -1.77
N LEU A 9 11.46 -11.49 -0.59
CA LEU A 9 10.58 -12.22 0.33
C LEU A 9 9.15 -11.69 0.20
N LYS A 10 8.21 -12.60 -0.03
CA LYS A 10 6.79 -12.27 -0.06
C LYS A 10 6.21 -12.44 1.36
N ILE A 11 6.10 -11.33 2.09
CA ILE A 11 5.48 -11.28 3.42
C ILE A 11 3.99 -10.94 3.26
N ASP A 12 3.09 -11.73 3.85
CA ASP A 12 1.66 -11.42 3.84
C ASP A 12 1.35 -10.21 4.72
N ILE A 13 0.35 -9.43 4.29
CA ILE A 13 -0.13 -8.23 5.00
C ILE A 13 -1.61 -8.41 5.24
N SER A 14 -2.08 -8.00 6.41
CA SER A 14 -3.50 -7.90 6.69
C SER A 14 -4.17 -6.92 5.71
N LYS A 15 -5.39 -7.24 5.26
CA LYS A 15 -6.17 -6.28 4.45
C LYS A 15 -6.70 -5.17 5.34
N TYR A 16 -6.49 -3.92 4.95
CA TYR A 16 -7.09 -2.77 5.64
C TYR A 16 -8.46 -2.46 5.06
N ARG A 17 -9.51 -2.54 5.89
CA ARG A 17 -10.91 -2.34 5.46
C ARG A 17 -11.39 -0.92 5.72
N GLY A 18 -10.75 -0.18 6.63
CA GLY A 18 -11.19 1.15 7.05
C GLY A 18 -12.41 1.09 7.98
N VAL A 19 -12.41 0.15 8.92
CA VAL A 19 -13.41 0.05 10.00
C VAL A 19 -12.75 0.36 11.35
N GLU A 20 -13.54 0.64 12.39
CA GLU A 20 -13.03 1.07 13.71
C GLU A 20 -12.07 0.05 14.37
N GLU A 21 -12.26 -1.24 14.08
CA GLU A 21 -11.42 -2.32 14.59
C GLU A 21 -10.05 -2.39 13.90
N ASP A 22 -9.90 -1.77 12.72
CA ASP A 22 -8.65 -1.77 11.98
C ASP A 22 -7.70 -0.68 12.53
N SER A 23 -6.51 -1.08 12.93
CA SER A 23 -5.45 -0.13 13.27
C SER A 23 -4.70 0.31 12.02
N LEU A 24 -4.96 1.54 11.56
CA LEU A 24 -4.27 2.14 10.42
C LEU A 24 -2.75 2.22 10.63
N LEU A 25 -2.31 2.61 11.84
CA LEU A 25 -0.89 2.72 12.18
C LEU A 25 -0.18 1.36 12.12
N ARG A 26 -0.80 0.31 12.69
CA ARG A 26 -0.27 -1.05 12.58
C ARG A 26 -0.15 -1.47 11.12
N TRP A 27 -1.17 -1.20 10.32
CA TRP A 27 -1.17 -1.56 8.91
C TRP A 27 -0.07 -0.85 8.11
N PHE A 28 0.23 0.42 8.40
CA PHE A 28 1.36 1.11 7.77
C PHE A 28 2.71 0.49 8.09
N VAL A 29 2.91 0.02 9.33
CA VAL A 29 4.14 -0.70 9.70
C VAL A 29 4.26 -2.01 8.92
N GLU A 30 3.19 -2.82 8.87
CA GLU A 30 3.17 -4.07 8.08
C GLU A 30 3.41 -3.80 6.57
N LEU A 31 2.87 -2.70 6.05
CA LEU A 31 3.04 -2.29 4.64
C LEU A 31 4.50 -1.92 4.31
N ASP A 32 5.14 -1.09 5.14
CA ASP A 32 6.54 -0.66 4.94
C ASP A 32 7.50 -1.86 5.02
N GLU A 33 7.33 -2.75 6.00
CA GLU A 33 8.12 -3.98 6.10
C GLU A 33 7.97 -4.86 4.86
N ALA A 34 6.73 -5.01 4.37
CA ALA A 34 6.41 -5.82 3.21
C ALA A 34 6.94 -5.23 1.89
N ILE A 35 6.99 -3.89 1.75
CA ILE A 35 7.60 -3.18 0.62
C ILE A 35 9.11 -3.39 0.63
N ARG A 36 9.75 -3.23 1.80
CA ARG A 36 11.20 -3.44 1.97
C ARG A 36 11.61 -4.89 1.68
N ALA A 37 10.85 -5.85 2.20
CA ALA A 37 11.11 -7.29 1.99
C ALA A 37 10.97 -7.70 0.51
N ARG A 38 10.04 -7.07 -0.22
CA ARG A 38 9.83 -7.27 -1.66
C ARG A 38 10.76 -6.43 -2.53
N ARG A 39 11.44 -5.42 -1.98
CA ARG A 39 12.32 -4.47 -2.68
C ARG A 39 11.60 -3.74 -3.80
N ILE A 40 10.43 -3.20 -3.49
CA ILE A 40 9.67 -2.39 -4.42
C ILE A 40 10.20 -0.96 -4.31
N ASP A 41 11.11 -0.59 -5.21
CA ASP A 41 11.73 0.75 -5.22
C ASP A 41 10.90 1.79 -5.99
N ASP A 42 10.09 1.32 -6.95
CA ASP A 42 9.24 2.18 -7.77
C ASP A 42 8.01 2.66 -7.01
N GLY A 43 7.79 3.97 -6.96
CA GLY A 43 6.71 4.58 -6.19
C GLY A 43 5.31 4.20 -6.67
N GLU A 44 5.11 4.03 -7.98
CA GLU A 44 3.81 3.59 -8.51
C GLU A 44 3.54 2.13 -8.14
N MET A 45 4.56 1.27 -8.18
CA MET A 45 4.45 -0.11 -7.72
C MET A 45 4.17 -0.20 -6.21
N GLN A 46 4.76 0.68 -5.39
CA GLN A 46 4.45 0.76 -3.96
C GLN A 46 2.98 1.11 -3.72
N VAL A 47 2.47 2.12 -4.45
CA VAL A 47 1.05 2.51 -4.39
C VAL A 47 0.14 1.39 -4.86
N ALA A 48 0.43 0.77 -6.01
CA ALA A 48 -0.35 -0.35 -6.53
C ALA A 48 -0.39 -1.53 -5.54
N PHE A 49 0.75 -1.83 -4.91
CA PHE A 49 0.84 -2.84 -3.88
C PHE A 49 0.00 -2.50 -2.64
N ALA A 50 0.11 -1.27 -2.13
CA ALA A 50 -0.71 -0.80 -1.01
C ALA A 50 -2.21 -0.87 -1.33
N GLN A 51 -2.63 -0.41 -2.51
CA GLN A 51 -4.01 -0.48 -2.98
C GLN A 51 -4.53 -1.92 -3.10
N SER A 52 -3.70 -2.85 -3.54
CA SER A 52 -4.06 -4.28 -3.60
C SER A 52 -4.38 -4.86 -2.22
N ASN A 53 -3.87 -4.23 -1.16
CA ASN A 53 -4.07 -4.61 0.24
C ASN A 53 -5.18 -3.84 0.95
N LEU A 54 -5.93 -3.00 0.22
CA LEU A 54 -7.18 -2.44 0.71
C LEU A 54 -8.35 -3.41 0.52
N ALA A 55 -9.32 -3.30 1.40
CA ALA A 55 -10.63 -3.95 1.34
C ALA A 55 -11.72 -2.97 1.82
N GLY A 56 -12.98 -3.42 1.81
CA GLY A 56 -14.09 -2.69 2.44
C GLY A 56 -14.20 -1.21 2.03
N ARG A 57 -14.41 -0.36 3.03
CA ARG A 57 -14.56 1.10 2.87
C ARG A 57 -13.32 1.73 2.29
N ALA A 58 -12.13 1.35 2.77
CA ALA A 58 -10.87 1.92 2.29
C ALA A 58 -10.65 1.67 0.79
N LYS A 59 -10.99 0.46 0.31
CA LYS A 59 -10.91 0.15 -1.13
C LYS A 59 -11.92 0.96 -1.94
N THR A 60 -13.17 1.04 -1.50
CA THR A 60 -14.21 1.81 -2.19
C THR A 60 -13.84 3.28 -2.29
N TRP A 61 -13.34 3.87 -1.20
CA TRP A 61 -12.88 5.25 -1.17
C TRP A 61 -11.71 5.49 -2.15
N ALA A 62 -10.69 4.62 -2.12
CA ALA A 62 -9.52 4.76 -3.00
C ALA A 62 -9.89 4.64 -4.48
N LEU A 63 -10.84 3.76 -4.82
CA LEU A 63 -11.39 3.63 -6.17
C LEU A 63 -12.19 4.86 -6.57
N GLY A 64 -12.97 5.45 -5.64
CA GLY A 64 -13.69 6.70 -5.87
C GLY A 64 -12.74 7.85 -6.26
N LEU A 65 -11.64 8.03 -5.52
CA LEU A 65 -10.62 9.02 -5.88
C LEU A 65 -10.02 8.76 -7.27
N LYS A 66 -9.67 7.50 -7.56
CA LYS A 66 -9.12 7.11 -8.87
C LYS A 66 -10.07 7.29 -10.05
N LEU A 67 -11.37 7.21 -9.80
CA LEU A 67 -12.38 7.47 -10.82
C LEU A 67 -12.37 8.94 -11.26
N HIS A 68 -12.08 9.85 -10.33
CA HIS A 68 -11.98 11.29 -10.61
C HIS A 68 -10.60 11.69 -11.15
N ASP A 69 -9.54 11.09 -10.62
CA ASP A 69 -8.16 11.29 -11.08
C ASP A 69 -7.39 9.96 -11.07
N PRO A 70 -7.06 9.38 -12.24
CA PRO A 70 -6.27 8.15 -12.31
C PRO A 70 -4.92 8.21 -11.58
N TYR A 71 -4.36 9.42 -11.39
CA TYR A 71 -3.09 9.70 -10.74
C TYR A 71 -3.24 10.29 -9.33
N ALA A 72 -4.40 10.12 -8.68
CA ALA A 72 -4.71 10.65 -7.35
C ALA A 72 -3.66 10.29 -6.26
N PHE A 73 -2.85 9.27 -6.50
CA PHE A 73 -1.78 8.82 -5.61
C PHE A 73 -0.44 8.81 -6.36
N GLY A 74 0.23 9.96 -6.40
CA GLY A 74 1.53 10.11 -7.09
C GLY A 74 2.72 9.48 -6.35
N SER A 75 2.56 9.13 -5.06
CA SER A 75 3.58 8.44 -4.28
C SER A 75 2.97 7.68 -3.11
N LEU A 76 3.74 6.78 -2.50
CA LEU A 76 3.33 6.07 -1.29
C LEU A 76 3.06 7.05 -0.14
N GLU A 77 3.85 8.11 0.00
CA GLU A 77 3.65 9.16 1.00
C GLU A 77 2.28 9.82 0.85
N VAL A 78 1.95 10.29 -0.35
CA VAL A 78 0.64 10.89 -0.67
C VAL A 78 -0.49 9.91 -0.38
N PHE A 79 -0.32 8.64 -0.75
CA PHE A 79 -1.29 7.60 -0.47
C PHE A 79 -1.52 7.40 1.04
N THR A 80 -0.46 7.24 1.84
CA THR A 80 -0.58 7.03 3.29
C THR A 80 -1.18 8.24 4.01
N ALA A 81 -0.81 9.46 3.61
CA ALA A 81 -1.40 10.68 4.14
C ALA A 81 -2.91 10.77 3.83
N ALA A 82 -3.33 10.34 2.65
CA ALA A 82 -4.73 10.40 2.27
C ALA A 82 -5.59 9.38 3.05
N GLN A 83 -5.03 8.25 3.48
CA GLN A 83 -5.74 7.22 4.26
C GLN A 83 -6.10 7.66 5.69
N THR A 84 -5.50 8.71 6.23
CA THR A 84 -5.87 9.22 7.56
C THR A 84 -7.26 9.88 7.59
N ASN A 85 -7.86 10.09 6.42
CA ASN A 85 -9.14 10.78 6.25
C ASN A 85 -10.28 9.82 5.84
N VAL A 86 -10.06 8.51 5.96
CA VAL A 86 -11.00 7.43 5.58
C VAL A 86 -11.72 6.90 6.82
#